data_AF-A0A9E4LTT8-F1
#
_entry.id   AF-A0A9E4LTT8-F1
#
_cell.length_a   1.000
_cell.length_b   1.000
_cell.length_c   1.000
_cell.angle_alpha   90.00
_cell.angle_beta   90.00
_cell.angle_gamma   90.00
#
_symmetry.space_group_name_H-M   'P 1'
#
loop_
_entity.id
_entity.type
_entity.pdbx_description
1 polymer ?
#
loop_
_entity_poly.entity_id
_entity_poly.type
_entity_poly.pdbx_seq_one_letter_code
_entity_poly.pdbx_strand_id
1 'polypeptide(L)'
;VAVVEPGRGFASIRRIDRNRAVNVTASVDPTVTSAGDVIADLNARILPEVLARHPGVFFTFEGVMAEQRDAVGGLQRGFVLALLMIFALLAVPLKSYVQPLIIMSAIPFGLIGAVWGHIFLDLNVSMMSMFGLVALTGVVVNDSLIMVD
;
A
#
# COMPACT_ATOMS: atom_id res chain seq x y z
N VAL A 1 43.94 7.19 41.05
CA VAL A 1 44.50 7.35 39.70
C VAL A 1 43.36 7.13 38.71
N ALA A 2 43.10 8.06 37.80
CA ALA A 2 42.06 7.94 36.78
C ALA A 2 42.71 7.81 35.40
N VAL A 3 42.17 6.91 34.57
CA VAL A 3 42.60 6.73 33.17
C VAL A 3 41.64 7.54 32.30
N VAL A 4 42.19 8.38 31.42
CA VAL A 4 41.42 9.22 30.50
C VAL A 4 41.73 8.76 29.08
N GLU A 5 40.70 8.38 28.33
CA GLU A 5 40.81 8.05 26.91
C GLU A 5 39.95 9.03 26.08
N PRO A 6 40.54 9.74 25.10
CA PRO A 6 39.77 10.59 24.19
C PRO A 6 38.97 9.71 23.21
N GLY A 7 37.64 9.86 23.24
CA GLY A 7 36.71 9.17 22.33
C GLY A 7 35.79 10.17 21.61
N ARG A 8 35.34 9.82 20.41
CA ARG A 8 34.28 10.57 19.71
C ARG A 8 32.92 10.12 20.23
N GLY A 9 32.27 10.98 21.01
CA GLY A 9 30.87 10.81 21.40
C GLY A 9 29.91 11.22 20.27
N PHE A 10 28.72 10.62 20.23
CA PHE A 10 27.66 11.07 19.33
C PHE A 10 27.18 12.47 19.76
N ALA A 11 27.06 13.41 18.81
CA ALA A 11 26.58 14.77 19.09
C ALA A 11 25.10 14.80 19.53
N SER A 12 24.31 13.78 19.15
CA SER A 12 22.92 13.61 19.56
C SER A 12 22.55 12.13 19.51
N ILE A 13 21.81 11.64 20.50
CA ILE A 13 21.26 10.27 20.49
C ILE A 13 19.79 10.39 20.10
N ARG A 14 19.46 10.01 18.87
CA ARG A 14 18.07 9.89 18.40
C ARG A 14 17.56 8.48 18.66
N ARG A 15 16.32 8.37 19.11
CA ARG A 15 15.65 7.10 19.37
C ARG A 15 14.29 7.08 18.71
N ILE A 16 13.95 5.95 18.11
CA ILE A 16 12.61 5.62 17.58
C ILE A 16 12.24 4.30 18.25
N ASP A 17 11.07 4.24 18.89
CA ASP A 17 10.59 3.06 19.62
C ASP A 17 11.61 2.45 20.58
N ARG A 18 12.28 3.31 21.35
CA ARG A 18 13.35 2.99 22.33
C ARG A 18 14.65 2.46 21.73
N ASN A 19 14.72 2.22 20.42
CA ASN A 19 15.93 1.82 19.71
C ASN A 19 16.74 3.04 19.25
N ARG A 20 18.08 2.95 19.27
CA ARG A 20 18.95 4.01 18.73
C ARG A 20 18.75 4.05 17.21
N ALA A 21 18.42 5.23 16.69
CA ALA A 21 18.09 5.41 15.28
C ALA A 21 19.06 6.39 14.61
N VAL A 22 19.37 6.11 13.35
CA VAL A 22 20.10 7.02 12.45
C VAL A 22 19.22 7.23 11.23
N ASN A 23 18.95 8.48 10.89
CA ASN A 23 18.13 8.82 9.75
C ASN A 23 19.01 8.94 8.50
N VAL A 24 18.66 8.20 7.46
CA VAL A 24 19.26 8.35 6.13
C VAL A 24 18.19 8.92 5.22
N THR A 25 18.42 10.14 4.73
CA THR A 25 17.48 10.87 3.87
C THR A 25 18.01 10.94 2.45
N ALA A 26 17.16 10.69 1.47
CA ALA A 26 17.47 10.88 0.05
C ALA A 26 16.27 11.53 -0.63
N SER A 27 16.52 12.36 -1.65
CA SER A 27 15.48 12.93 -2.50
C SER A 27 15.54 12.25 -3.86
N VAL A 28 14.37 11.84 -4.37
CA VAL A 28 14.26 11.20 -5.68
C VAL A 28 13.86 12.25 -6.70
N ASP A 29 14.50 12.25 -7.87
CA ASP A 29 14.07 13.05 -9.01
C ASP A 29 12.97 12.28 -9.78
N PRO A 30 11.71 12.74 -9.73
CA PRO A 30 10.58 12.05 -10.35
C PRO A 30 10.63 12.05 -11.88
N THR A 31 11.51 12.83 -12.51
CA THR A 31 11.70 12.82 -13.96
C THR A 31 12.58 11.66 -14.44
N VAL A 32 13.37 11.08 -13.55
CA VAL A 32 14.35 10.02 -13.86
C VAL A 32 13.91 8.67 -13.31
N THR A 33 13.34 8.62 -12.10
CA THR A 33 12.91 7.36 -11.47
C THR A 33 11.79 7.61 -10.47
N SER A 34 10.98 6.58 -10.19
CA SER A 34 9.99 6.67 -9.12
C SER A 34 10.61 6.28 -7.77
N ALA A 35 10.05 6.81 -6.68
CA ALA A 35 10.46 6.41 -5.33
C ALA A 35 10.18 4.92 -5.06
N GLY A 36 9.12 4.36 -5.66
CA GLY A 36 8.79 2.95 -5.56
C GLY A 36 9.87 2.05 -6.15
N ASP A 37 10.38 2.40 -7.35
CA ASP A 37 11.41 1.61 -8.03
C ASP A 37 12.74 1.65 -7.28
N VAL A 38 13.14 2.81 -6.78
CA VAL A 38 14.36 2.97 -5.97
C VAL A 38 14.28 2.12 -4.69
N ILE A 39 13.12 2.08 -4.05
CA ILE A 39 12.91 1.27 -2.84
C ILE A 39 12.87 -0.21 -3.15
N ALA A 40 12.23 -0.61 -4.26
CA ALA A 40 12.26 -1.99 -4.72
C ALA A 40 13.70 -2.45 -4.97
N ASP A 41 14.50 -1.60 -5.61
CA ASP A 41 15.92 -1.84 -5.86
C ASP A 41 16.75 -1.93 -4.56
N LEU A 42 16.53 -1.00 -3.63
CA LEU A 42 17.15 -1.02 -2.30
C LEU A 42 16.84 -2.31 -1.54
N ASN A 43 15.57 -2.73 -1.53
CA ASN A 43 15.14 -3.97 -0.87
C ASN A 43 15.69 -5.23 -1.55
N ALA A 44 15.81 -5.23 -2.87
CA ALA A 44 16.26 -6.39 -3.62
C ALA A 44 17.78 -6.58 -3.57
N ARG A 45 18.55 -5.50 -3.61
CA ARG A 45 20.01 -5.58 -3.79
C ARG A 45 20.82 -5.13 -2.58
N ILE A 46 20.51 -3.95 -2.03
CA ILE A 46 21.42 -3.26 -1.11
C ILE A 46 21.15 -3.67 0.34
N LEU A 47 19.88 -3.64 0.76
CA LEU A 47 19.48 -3.92 2.14
C LEU A 47 19.83 -5.34 2.60
N PRO A 48 19.65 -6.40 1.79
CA PRO A 48 20.00 -7.76 2.21
C PRO A 48 21.49 -7.91 2.56
N GLU A 49 22.39 -7.31 1.77
CA GLU A 49 23.83 -7.36 2.00
C GLU A 49 24.22 -6.61 3.29
N VAL A 50 23.64 -5.42 3.50
CA VAL A 50 23.92 -4.60 4.67
C VAL A 50 23.42 -5.27 5.96
N LEU A 51 22.23 -5.87 5.93
CA LEU A 51 21.66 -6.57 7.08
C LEU A 51 22.41 -7.86 7.41
N ALA A 52 22.90 -8.57 6.40
CA ALA A 52 23.75 -9.75 6.59
C ALA A 52 25.07 -9.39 7.29
N ARG A 53 25.66 -8.23 6.97
CA ARG A 53 26.89 -7.74 7.61
C ARG A 53 26.66 -7.21 9.03
N HIS A 54 25.43 -6.83 9.38
CA HIS A 54 25.08 -6.21 10.66
C HIS A 54 23.79 -6.81 11.27
N PRO A 55 23.85 -8.03 11.86
CA PRO A 55 22.67 -8.80 12.29
C PRO A 55 21.89 -8.24 13.51
N GLY A 56 22.17 -7.02 13.94
CA GLY A 56 21.42 -6.30 14.99
C GLY A 56 20.80 -4.98 14.52
N VAL A 57 20.90 -4.68 13.23
CA VAL A 57 20.35 -3.46 12.63
C VAL A 57 18.99 -3.77 12.02
N PHE A 58 17.99 -2.96 12.36
CA PHE A 58 16.68 -2.97 11.72
C PHE A 58 16.53 -1.69 10.89
N PHE A 59 15.74 -1.77 9.83
CA PHE A 59 15.43 -0.62 8.99
C PHE A 59 13.91 -0.49 8.85
N THR A 60 13.45 0.74 8.69
CA THR A 60 12.07 1.07 8.33
C THR A 60 12.12 2.18 7.29
N PHE A 61 11.17 2.17 6.34
CA PHE A 61 11.00 3.27 5.41
C PHE A 61 9.98 4.24 5.99
N GLU A 62 10.40 5.48 6.16
CA GLU A 62 9.60 6.57 6.72
C GLU A 62 9.31 7.65 5.67
N GLY A 63 8.42 8.58 5.99
CA GLY A 63 8.05 9.72 5.13
C GLY A 63 6.96 9.37 4.12
N VAL A 64 7.04 9.93 2.92
CA VAL A 64 5.97 9.85 1.89
C VAL A 64 5.55 8.41 1.58
N MET A 65 6.47 7.46 1.67
CA MET A 65 6.19 6.05 1.40
C MET A 65 5.42 5.38 2.54
N ALA A 66 5.71 5.74 3.79
CA ALA A 66 4.94 5.27 4.94
C ALA A 66 3.51 5.83 4.86
N GLU A 67 3.37 7.13 4.58
CA GLU A 67 2.07 7.77 4.37
C GLU A 67 1.27 7.12 3.22
N GLN A 68 1.92 6.81 2.10
CA GLN A 68 1.29 6.13 0.98
C GLN A 68 0.83 4.72 1.37
N ARG A 69 1.66 3.95 2.07
CA ARG A 69 1.31 2.60 2.55
C ARG A 69 0.13 2.64 3.52
N ASP A 70 0.13 3.58 4.46
CA ASP A 70 -0.94 3.75 5.43
C ASP A 70 -2.26 4.15 4.75
N ALA A 71 -2.19 5.04 3.76
CA ALA A 71 -3.34 5.44 2.96
C ALA A 71 -3.91 4.27 2.14
N VAL A 72 -3.06 3.49 1.45
CA VAL A 72 -3.49 2.28 0.73
C VAL A 72 -4.09 1.24 1.68
N GLY A 73 -3.47 1.02 2.85
CA GLY A 73 -3.98 0.11 3.86
C GLY A 73 -5.31 0.58 4.47
N GLY A 74 -5.50 1.89 4.64
CA GLY A 74 -6.79 2.50 5.00
C GLY A 74 -7.85 2.25 3.94
N LEU A 75 -7.51 2.50 2.67
CA LEU A 75 -8.42 2.30 1.54
C LEU A 75 -8.82 0.84 1.38
N GLN A 76 -7.88 -0.10 1.50
CA GLN A 76 -8.16 -1.53 1.42
C GLN A 76 -9.12 -1.99 2.53
N ARG A 77 -8.90 -1.52 3.77
CA ARG A 77 -9.82 -1.79 4.88
C ARG A 77 -11.21 -1.21 4.61
N GLY A 78 -11.27 0.04 4.14
CA GLY A 78 -12.53 0.68 3.75
C GLY A 78 -13.25 -0.06 2.64
N PHE A 79 -12.52 -0.56 1.64
CA PHE A 79 -13.06 -1.33 0.52
C PHE A 79 -13.65 -2.66 0.99
N VAL A 80 -12.97 -3.41 1.86
CA VAL A 80 -13.51 -4.65 2.42
C VAL A 80 -14.77 -4.39 3.24
N LEU A 81 -14.79 -3.33 4.06
CA LEU A 81 -15.99 -2.94 4.80
C LEU A 81 -17.13 -2.55 3.86
N ALA A 82 -16.84 -1.82 2.78
CA ALA A 82 -17.83 -1.46 1.77
C ALA A 82 -18.41 -2.70 1.07
N LEU A 83 -17.57 -3.69 0.71
CA LEU A 83 -18.04 -4.96 0.14
C LEU A 83 -18.97 -5.72 1.08
N LEU A 84 -18.66 -5.75 2.39
CA LEU A 84 -19.54 -6.35 3.39
C LEU A 84 -20.87 -5.61 3.52
N MET A 85 -20.85 -4.27 3.49
CA MET A 85 -22.08 -3.48 3.51
C MET A 85 -22.91 -3.69 2.24
N ILE A 86 -22.29 -3.70 1.07
CA ILE A 86 -22.96 -3.99 -0.21
C ILE A 86 -23.61 -5.39 -0.15
N PHE A 87 -22.87 -6.39 0.31
CA PHE A 87 -23.41 -7.74 0.48
C PHE A 87 -24.65 -7.75 1.38
N ALA A 88 -24.57 -7.11 2.55
CA ALA A 88 -25.69 -7.03 3.49
C ALA A 88 -26.91 -6.28 2.90
N LEU A 89 -26.66 -5.16 2.20
CA LEU A 89 -27.69 -4.37 1.55
C LEU A 89 -28.39 -5.12 0.42
N LEU A 90 -27.68 -6.00 -0.29
CA LEU A 90 -28.23 -6.84 -1.36
C LEU A 90 -28.95 -8.08 -0.81
N ALA A 91 -28.42 -8.70 0.24
CA ALA A 91 -28.96 -9.94 0.78
C ALA A 91 -30.38 -9.78 1.35
N VAL A 92 -30.70 -8.62 1.93
CA VAL A 92 -32.02 -8.33 2.52
C VAL A 92 -33.15 -8.31 1.48
N PRO A 93 -33.11 -7.48 0.42
CA PRO A 93 -34.18 -7.43 -0.59
C PRO A 93 -34.26 -8.71 -1.42
N LEU A 94 -33.11 -9.31 -1.77
CA LEU A 94 -33.03 -10.53 -2.58
C LEU A 94 -33.44 -11.78 -1.80
N LYS A 95 -33.51 -11.71 -0.45
CA LYS A 95 -33.79 -12.83 0.46
C LYS A 95 -32.91 -14.06 0.18
N SER A 96 -31.72 -13.84 -0.34
CA SER A 96 -30.78 -14.86 -0.79
C SER A 96 -29.36 -14.40 -0.49
N TYR A 97 -28.53 -15.32 -0.02
CA TYR A 97 -27.10 -15.08 0.19
C TYR A 97 -26.26 -15.41 -1.05
N VAL A 98 -26.80 -16.22 -1.96
CA VAL A 98 -26.09 -16.67 -3.16
C VAL A 98 -26.16 -15.61 -4.26
N GLN A 99 -27.32 -14.94 -4.43
CA GLN A 99 -27.50 -13.91 -5.46
C GLN A 99 -26.54 -12.72 -5.27
N PRO A 100 -26.37 -12.13 -4.06
CA PRO A 100 -25.35 -11.11 -3.82
C PRO A 100 -23.92 -11.57 -4.15
N LEU A 101 -23.56 -12.82 -3.84
CA LEU A 101 -22.23 -13.35 -4.18
C LEU A 101 -22.03 -13.45 -5.69
N ILE A 102 -23.06 -13.86 -6.44
CA ILE A 102 -23.02 -13.90 -7.90
C ILE A 102 -22.82 -12.48 -8.45
N ILE A 103 -23.57 -11.49 -7.94
CA ILE A 103 -23.41 -10.08 -8.34
C ILE A 103 -21.98 -9.59 -8.02
N MET A 104 -21.47 -9.88 -6.82
CA MET A 104 -20.12 -9.48 -6.42
C MET A 104 -19.02 -10.17 -7.23
N SER A 105 -19.29 -11.32 -7.85
CA SER A 105 -18.34 -12.00 -8.73
C SER A 105 -17.99 -11.19 -9.99
N ALA A 106 -18.82 -10.20 -10.37
CA ALA A 106 -18.52 -9.26 -11.44
C ALA A 106 -17.37 -8.28 -11.09
N ILE A 107 -17.12 -8.03 -9.80
CA ILE A 107 -16.14 -7.05 -9.32
C ILE A 107 -14.70 -7.41 -9.73
N PRO A 108 -14.21 -8.66 -9.53
CA PRO A 108 -12.92 -9.09 -10.05
C PRO A 108 -12.73 -8.82 -11.55
N PHE A 109 -13.77 -9.00 -12.37
CA PHE A 109 -13.69 -8.72 -13.81
C PHE A 109 -13.53 -7.22 -14.09
N GLY A 110 -14.23 -6.36 -13.35
CA GLY A 110 -14.03 -4.91 -13.41
C GLY A 110 -12.60 -4.50 -13.03
N LEU A 111 -12.04 -5.09 -11.97
CA LEU A 111 -10.66 -4.84 -11.55
C LEU A 111 -9.65 -5.27 -12.60
N ILE A 112 -9.83 -6.45 -13.21
CA ILE A 112 -8.97 -6.92 -14.31
C ILE A 112 -9.03 -5.94 -15.48
N GLY A 113 -10.22 -5.52 -15.89
CA GLY A 113 -10.39 -4.55 -16.98
C GLY A 113 -9.67 -3.23 -16.69
N ALA A 114 -9.76 -2.73 -15.46
CA ALA A 114 -9.09 -1.51 -15.06
C ALA A 114 -7.56 -1.63 -14.99
N VAL A 115 -7.02 -2.77 -14.54
CA VAL A 115 -5.57 -3.05 -14.58
C VAL A 115 -5.08 -3.12 -16.02
N TRP A 116 -5.79 -3.83 -16.89
CA TRP A 116 -5.47 -3.86 -18.32
C TRP A 116 -5.54 -2.49 -18.97
N GLY A 117 -6.52 -1.66 -18.59
CA GLY A 117 -6.61 -0.27 -19.05
C GLY A 117 -5.39 0.56 -18.67
N HIS A 118 -4.88 0.42 -17.44
CA HIS A 118 -3.64 1.08 -17.01
C HIS A 118 -2.44 0.63 -17.83
N ILE A 119 -2.32 -0.68 -18.08
CA ILE A 119 -1.22 -1.23 -18.88
C ILE A 119 -1.26 -0.73 -20.33
N PHE A 120 -2.43 -0.75 -20.98
CA PHE A 120 -2.56 -0.29 -22.36
C PHE A 120 -2.31 1.21 -22.53
N LEU A 121 -2.62 2.01 -21.51
CA LEU A 121 -2.42 3.46 -21.51
C LEU A 121 -1.04 3.87 -20.99
N ASP A 122 -0.19 2.91 -20.62
CA ASP A 122 1.13 3.13 -20.00
C ASP A 122 1.05 4.03 -18.75
N LEU A 123 -0.02 3.84 -17.96
CA LEU A 123 -0.27 4.57 -16.73
C LEU A 123 0.05 3.72 -15.51
N ASN A 124 0.85 4.27 -14.60
CA ASN A 124 1.08 3.65 -13.30
C ASN A 124 -0.19 3.69 -12.43
N VAL A 125 -0.43 2.63 -11.67
CA VAL A 125 -1.53 2.58 -10.70
C VAL A 125 -1.22 3.55 -9.56
N SER A 126 -2.01 4.61 -9.47
CA SER A 126 -1.87 5.67 -8.47
C SER A 126 -2.94 5.58 -7.38
N MET A 127 -2.83 6.40 -6.34
CA MET A 127 -3.90 6.52 -5.33
C MET A 127 -5.23 6.95 -5.97
N MET A 128 -5.18 7.86 -6.97
CA MET A 128 -6.37 8.27 -7.72
C MET A 128 -6.98 7.11 -8.51
N SER A 129 -6.14 6.27 -9.11
CA SER A 129 -6.57 5.04 -9.78
C SER A 129 -7.32 4.12 -8.81
N MET A 130 -6.82 3.98 -7.58
CA MET A 130 -7.47 3.15 -6.55
C MET A 130 -8.85 3.68 -6.15
N PHE A 131 -9.02 5.00 -6.00
CA PHE A 131 -10.36 5.58 -5.80
C PHE A 131 -11.29 5.30 -6.99
N GLY A 132 -10.75 5.37 -8.22
CA GLY A 132 -11.49 4.99 -9.43
C GLY A 132 -11.94 3.52 -9.43
N LEU A 133 -11.09 2.60 -8.97
CA LEU A 133 -11.44 1.18 -8.83
C LEU A 133 -12.57 0.95 -7.81
N VAL A 134 -12.57 1.69 -6.71
CA VAL A 134 -13.68 1.65 -5.72
C VAL A 134 -14.96 2.19 -6.35
N ALA A 135 -14.90 3.29 -7.10
CA ALA A 135 -16.07 3.85 -7.79
C ALA A 135 -16.62 2.88 -8.85
N LEU A 136 -15.74 2.24 -9.63
CA LEU A 136 -16.10 1.23 -10.62
C LEU A 136 -16.88 0.08 -9.98
N THR A 137 -16.46 -0.36 -8.80
CA THR A 137 -17.14 -1.43 -8.05
C THR A 137 -18.61 -1.10 -7.80
N GLY A 138 -18.92 0.15 -7.46
CA GLY A 138 -20.30 0.60 -7.25
C GLY A 138 -21.14 0.53 -8.53
N VAL A 139 -20.58 0.97 -9.66
CA VAL A 139 -21.25 0.90 -10.98
C VAL A 139 -21.50 -0.55 -11.39
N VAL A 140 -20.50 -1.42 -11.25
CA VAL A 140 -20.59 -2.84 -11.61
C VAL A 140 -21.66 -3.56 -10.80
N VAL A 141 -21.77 -3.27 -9.49
CA VAL A 141 -22.81 -3.85 -8.65
C VAL A 141 -24.20 -3.35 -9.06
N ASN A 142 -24.34 -2.07 -9.36
CA ASN A 142 -25.61 -1.50 -9.82
C ASN A 142 -26.07 -2.14 -11.14
N ASP A 143 -25.18 -2.28 -12.11
CA ASP A 143 -25.50 -2.88 -13.41
C ASP A 143 -25.85 -4.36 -13.28
N SER A 144 -25.15 -5.09 -12.41
CA SER A 144 -25.42 -6.50 -12.13
C SER A 144 -26.75 -6.72 -11.42
N LEU A 145 -27.20 -5.76 -10.60
CA LEU A 145 -28.51 -5.82 -9.94
C LEU A 145 -29.65 -5.72 -10.97
N ILE A 146 -29.55 -4.80 -11.92
CA ILE A 146 -30.56 -4.62 -12.98
C ILE A 146 -30.65 -5.85 -13.89
N MET A 147 -29.56 -6.61 -14.05
CA MET A 147 -29.53 -7.81 -14.89
C MET A 147 -30.15 -9.05 -14.22
N VAL A 148 -30.13 -9.10 -12.89
CA VAL A 148 -30.61 -10.26 -12.10
C VAL A 148 -32.11 -10.16 -11.78
N ASP A 149 -32.67 -8.95 -11.79
CA ASP A 149 -34.10 -8.65 -11.61
C ASP A 149 -34.87 -8.71 -12.96
#